data_AF-A0A9E4WMV8-F1
#
_entry.id   AF-A0A9E4WMV8-F1
#
_cell.length_a   1.000
_cell.length_b   1.000
_cell.length_c   1.000
_cell.angle_alpha   90.00
_cell.angle_beta   90.00
_cell.angle_gamma   90.00
#
_symmetry.space_group_name_H-M   'P 1'
#
loop_
_entity.id
_entity.type
_entity.pdbx_description
1 polymer ?
#
loop_
_entity_poly.entity_id
_entity_poly.type
_entity_poly.pdbx_seq_one_letter_code
_entity_poly.pdbx_strand_id
1 'polypeptide(L)' 'EVTGLGFRDTNMWLQTLTQNAFPLNFYVGDAFGSLNWLLRTVTGAVFGVALVWLVYPIFRLTVGRVRTRDVHAPAAG' A
#
# COMPACT_ATOMS: atom_id res chain seq x y z
N GLU A 1 14.52 21.26 -0.43
CA GLU A 1 13.68 20.67 0.63
C GLU A 1 13.94 19.17 0.66
N VAL A 2 14.35 18.59 1.79
CA VAL A 2 14.91 17.21 1.86
C VAL A 2 13.87 16.18 2.31
N THR A 3 12.70 16.62 2.79
CA THR A 3 11.64 15.76 3.34
C THR A 3 10.58 15.30 2.33
N GLY A 4 10.57 15.87 1.12
CA GLY A 4 9.57 15.54 0.08
C GLY A 4 8.13 15.97 0.41
N LEU A 5 7.94 16.74 1.48
CA LEU A 5 6.61 17.20 1.92
C LEU A 5 6.07 18.31 1.00
N GLY A 6 6.88 19.31 0.60
CA GLY A 6 6.38 20.46 -0.17
C GLY A 6 5.81 20.17 -1.57
N PHE A 7 6.31 19.16 -2.30
CA PHE A 7 5.78 18.83 -3.65
C PHE A 7 4.34 18.30 -3.60
N ARG A 8 4.04 17.46 -2.61
CA ARG A 8 2.71 16.86 -2.44
C ARG A 8 1.81 17.70 -1.55
N ASP A 9 2.34 18.57 -0.71
CA ASP A 9 1.53 19.37 0.20
C ASP A 9 0.56 20.30 -0.54
N THR A 10 1.02 20.90 -1.64
CA THR A 10 0.24 21.85 -2.44
C THR A 10 -0.32 21.26 -3.72
N ASN A 11 0.27 20.18 -4.24
CA ASN A 11 -0.06 19.58 -5.53
C ASN A 11 -0.17 20.61 -6.69
N MET A 12 0.73 21.61 -6.71
CA MET A 12 0.76 22.64 -7.77
C MET A 12 0.87 22.05 -9.18
N TRP A 13 1.54 20.90 -9.30
CA TRP A 13 1.63 20.15 -10.55
C TRP A 13 0.23 19.77 -11.07
N LEU A 14 -0.65 19.29 -10.19
CA LEU A 14 -2.01 18.88 -10.57
C LEU A 14 -2.89 20.11 -10.81
N GLN A 15 -2.74 21.17 -10.01
CA GLN A 15 -3.40 22.45 -10.23
C GLN A 15 -3.13 22.98 -11.65
N THR A 16 -1.88 22.88 -12.11
CA THR A 16 -1.47 23.30 -13.46
C THR A 16 -2.14 22.44 -14.54
N LEU A 17 -2.15 21.12 -14.37
CA LEU A 17 -2.74 20.18 -15.35
C LEU A 17 -4.27 20.28 -15.44
N THR A 18 -4.93 20.58 -14.33
CA THR A 18 -6.39 20.67 -14.23
C THR A 18 -6.92 22.08 -14.39
N GLN A 19 -6.04 23.05 -14.62
CA GLN A 19 -6.37 24.48 -14.71
C GLN A 19 -7.21 24.96 -13.52
N ASN A 20 -6.89 24.48 -12.31
CA ASN A 20 -7.64 24.77 -11.08
C ASN A 20 -9.15 24.45 -11.15
N ALA A 21 -9.56 23.41 -11.89
CA ALA A 21 -10.96 23.01 -12.01
C ALA A 21 -11.60 22.53 -10.69
N PHE A 22 -10.80 22.12 -9.69
CA PHE A 22 -11.29 21.67 -8.39
C PHE A 22 -11.14 22.75 -7.30
N PRO A 23 -11.85 22.65 -6.17
CA PRO A 23 -11.68 23.61 -5.08
C PRO A 23 -10.30 23.46 -4.41
N LEU A 24 -9.78 24.54 -3.80
CA LEU A 24 -8.42 24.58 -3.24
C LEU A 24 -8.14 23.48 -2.20
N ASN A 25 -9.15 23.11 -1.40
CA ASN A 25 -9.05 22.05 -0.40
C ASN A 25 -8.86 20.63 -0.99
N PHE A 26 -9.16 20.44 -2.29
CA PHE A 26 -8.85 19.19 -2.98
C PHE A 26 -7.36 19.06 -3.24
N TYR A 27 -6.69 20.15 -3.61
CA TYR A 27 -5.27 20.13 -3.96
C TYR A 27 -4.34 20.20 -2.73
N VAL A 28 -4.74 20.93 -1.68
CA VAL A 28 -3.85 21.27 -0.56
C VAL A 28 -4.21 20.50 0.71
N GLY A 29 -3.20 20.09 1.46
CA GLY A 29 -3.34 19.52 2.80
C GLY A 29 -3.74 18.05 2.81
N ASP A 30 -4.16 17.53 3.95
CA ASP A 30 -4.35 16.10 4.24
C ASP A 30 -5.77 15.74 4.71
N ALA A 31 -6.70 16.69 4.62
CA ALA A 31 -8.10 16.50 4.97
C ALA A 31 -8.76 15.38 4.15
N PHE A 32 -9.80 14.77 4.71
CA PHE A 32 -10.61 13.78 3.98
C PHE A 32 -11.16 14.39 2.69
N GLY A 33 -11.00 13.67 1.58
CA GLY A 33 -11.37 14.15 0.25
C GLY A 33 -10.29 14.96 -0.48
N SER A 34 -9.17 15.29 0.16
CA SER A 34 -8.02 15.86 -0.55
C SER A 34 -7.31 14.81 -1.41
N LEU A 35 -6.59 15.25 -2.44
CA LEU A 35 -5.76 14.37 -3.28
C LEU A 35 -4.76 13.58 -2.44
N ASN A 36 -4.15 14.22 -1.45
CA ASN A 36 -3.18 13.60 -0.57
C ASN A 36 -3.77 12.48 0.27
N TRP A 37 -5.00 12.65 0.76
CA TRP A 37 -5.74 11.60 1.43
C TRP A 37 -6.08 10.47 0.45
N LEU A 38 -6.61 10.80 -0.72
CA LEU A 38 -7.02 9.83 -1.74
C LEU A 38 -5.85 8.95 -2.19
N LEU A 39 -4.72 9.56 -2.54
CA LEU A 39 -3.53 8.84 -2.99
C LEU A 39 -3.01 7.90 -1.91
N ARG A 40 -3.00 8.31 -0.63
CA ARG A 40 -2.59 7.43 0.48
C ARG A 40 -3.52 6.24 0.64
N THR A 41 -4.83 6.48 0.63
CA THR A 41 -5.82 5.41 0.78
C THR A 41 -5.77 4.42 -0.38
N VAL A 42 -5.75 4.89 -1.62
CA VAL A 42 -5.73 4.02 -2.80
C VAL A 42 -4.43 3.24 -2.89
N THR A 43 -3.28 3.90 -2.76
CA THR A 43 -1.98 3.20 -2.84
C THR A 43 -1.78 2.24 -1.66
N GLY A 44 -2.22 2.61 -0.46
CA GLY A 44 -2.21 1.73 0.71
C GLY A 44 -3.11 0.51 0.53
N ALA A 45 -4.30 0.68 -0.06
CA ALA A 45 -5.20 -0.42 -0.36
C ALA A 45 -4.59 -1.37 -1.41
N VAL A 46 -4.06 -0.84 -2.51
CA VAL A 46 -3.37 -1.63 -3.54
C VAL A 46 -2.18 -2.38 -2.95
N PHE A 47 -1.39 -1.72 -2.11
CA PHE A 47 -0.28 -2.35 -1.39
C PHE A 47 -0.75 -3.50 -0.49
N GLY A 48 -1.83 -3.30 0.28
CA GLY A 48 -2.39 -4.33 1.14
C GLY A 48 -2.86 -5.56 0.35
N VAL A 49 -3.56 -5.36 -0.77
CA VAL A 49 -3.99 -6.44 -1.66
C VAL A 49 -2.79 -7.18 -2.25
N ALA A 50 -1.79 -6.45 -2.76
CA ALA A 50 -0.57 -7.04 -3.31
C ALA A 50 0.19 -7.85 -2.25
N LEU A 51 0.25 -7.35 -1.01
CA LEU A 51 0.91 -8.02 0.11
C LEU A 51 0.21 -9.34 0.45
N VAL A 52 -1.13 -9.35 0.55
CA VAL A 52 -1.89 -10.59 0.79
C VAL A 52 -1.64 -11.60 -0.33
N TRP A 53 -1.67 -11.15 -1.57
CA TRP A 53 -1.49 -12.04 -2.73
C TRP A 53 -0.08 -12.64 -2.78
N LEU A 54 0.94 -11.89 -2.35
CA LEU A 54 2.32 -12.36 -2.28
C LEU A 54 2.57 -13.28 -1.07
N VAL A 55 2.07 -12.91 0.11
CA VAL A 55 2.40 -13.60 1.37
C VAL A 55 1.61 -14.89 1.55
N TYR A 56 0.33 -14.91 1.15
CA TYR A 56 -0.53 -16.08 1.28
C TYR A 56 0.05 -17.38 0.65
N PRO A 57 0.55 -17.39 -0.61
CA PRO A 57 1.12 -18.60 -1.19
C PRO A 57 2.40 -19.05 -0.47
N ILE A 58 3.25 -18.11 -0.05
CA ILE A 58 4.48 -18.42 0.71
C ILE A 58 4.12 -19.10 2.03
N PHE A 59 3.13 -18.56 2.74
CA PHE A 59 2.64 -19.12 4.00
C PHE A 59 2.09 -20.53 3.78
N ARG A 60 1.23 -20.72 2.77
CA ARG A 60 0.66 -22.03 2.42
C ARG A 60 1.74 -23.07 2.09
N LEU A 61 2.75 -22.70 1.31
CA LEU A 61 3.87 -23.59 0.96
C LEU A 61 4.71 -23.95 2.18
N THR A 62 4.96 -23.00 3.08
CA THR A 62 5.78 -23.21 4.27
C THR A 62 5.08 -24.13 5.26
N VAL A 63 3.80 -23.87 5.57
CA VAL A 63 3.00 -24.72 6.47
C VAL A 63 2.85 -26.13 5.90
N GLY A 64 2.62 -26.26 4.59
CA GLY A 64 2.56 -27.57 3.92
C GLY A 64 3.86 -28.37 4.06
N ARG A 65 5.02 -27.72 3.89
CA ARG A 65 6.34 -28.37 4.03
C ARG A 65 6.64 -28.83 5.46
N VAL A 66 6.21 -28.08 6.48
CA VAL A 66 6.37 -28.49 7.88
C VAL A 66 5.56 -29.77 8.13
N ARG A 67 4.29 -29.77 7.74
CA ARG A 67 3.39 -30.92 7.93
C ARG A 67 3.91 -32.21 7.27
N THR A 68 4.57 -32.13 6.11
CA THR A 68 5.12 -33.33 5.45
C THR A 68 6.34 -33.91 6.18
N ARG A 69 7.16 -33.08 6.86
CA ARG A 69 8.32 -33.55 7.61
C ARG A 69 7.92 -34.33 8.86
N ASP A 70 6.89 -33.85 9.57
CA ASP A 70 6.40 -34.50 10.78
C ASP A 70 5.79 -35.89 10.50
N VAL A 71 5.23 -36.10 9.30
CA VAL A 71 4.62 -37.39 8.90
C VAL A 71 5.67 -38.46 8.55
N HIS A 72 6.88 -38.07 8.13
CA HIS A 72 7.92 -39.02 7.69
C HIS A 72 9.07 -39.18 8.69
N ALA A 73 9.00 -38.55 9.87
CA ALA A 73 9.96 -38.81 10.93
C ALA A 73 9.78 -40.26 11.44
N PRO A 74 10.81 -41.13 11.36
CA PRO A 74 10.71 -42.46 11.93
C PRO A 74 10.44 -42.35 13.42
N ALA A 75 9.47 -43.11 13.93
CA ALA A 75 9.26 -43.24 15.37
C ALA A 75 10.56 -43.79 15.95
N ALA A 76 11.31 -42.94 16.65
CA ALA A 76 12.53 -43.33 17.32
C ALA A 76 12.15 -44.34 18.41
N GLY A 77 12.48 -45.60 18.16
CA GLY A 77 12.38 -46.74 19.09
C GLY A 77 13.73 -47.42 19.16
#